data_AF-A0A078B2L5-F1
#
_entry.id   AF-A0A078B2L5-F1
#
_cell.length_a   1.000
_cell.length_b   1.000
_cell.length_c   1.000
_cell.angle_alpha   90.00
_cell.angle_beta   90.00
_cell.angle_gamma   90.00
#
_symmetry.space_group_name_H-M   'P 1'
#
loop_
_entity.id
_entity.type
_entity.pdbx_description
1 polymer ?
#
loop_
_entity_poly.entity_id
_entity_poly.type
_entity_poly.pdbx_seq_one_letter_code
_entity_poly.pdbx_strand_id
1 'polypeptide(L)'
;MSSLGLFIADQKDLNLLKVFILPRAIEAVYNLLVEKKIITPIKYGTQLMTIGSLWVISYNFLNETHNLTPSFMKTLYTYSNKTQGEGYLLDAMRTNVINDCKVYYPNHKFT
;
A
#
# COMPACT_ATOMS: atom_id res chain seq x y z
N MET A 1 10.41 19.07 -1.44
CA MET A 1 9.12 19.45 -2.07
C MET A 1 7.92 18.65 -1.55
N SER A 2 8.08 17.40 -1.11
CA SER A 2 6.95 16.56 -0.66
C SER A 2 6.24 17.02 0.63
N SER A 3 6.87 17.83 1.48
CA SER A 3 6.26 18.31 2.74
C SER A 3 5.25 19.44 2.56
N LEU A 4 5.34 20.22 1.47
CA LEU A 4 4.40 21.30 1.16
C LEU A 4 3.06 20.79 0.61
N GLY A 5 3.05 19.63 -0.05
CA GLY A 5 1.82 18.98 -0.52
C GLY A 5 0.92 18.49 0.61
N LEU A 6 1.48 18.17 1.79
CA LEU A 6 0.72 17.80 2.99
C LEU A 6 -0.12 18.95 3.56
N PHE A 7 0.30 20.19 3.36
CA PHE A 7 -0.40 21.37 3.90
C PHE A 7 -1.49 21.91 2.97
N ILE A 8 -1.47 21.52 1.69
CA ILE A 8 -2.41 22.00 0.65
C ILE A 8 -3.44 20.92 0.28
N ALA A 9 -3.20 19.65 0.65
CA ALA A 9 -4.08 18.54 0.33
C ALA A 9 -5.37 18.54 1.16
N ASP A 10 -6.50 18.37 0.48
CA ASP A 10 -7.82 18.18 1.08
C ASP A 10 -7.81 16.93 1.99
N GLN A 11 -8.67 16.87 3.01
CA GLN A 11 -8.61 15.80 4.04
C GLN A 11 -8.73 14.37 3.46
N LYS A 12 -9.35 14.24 2.27
CA LYS A 12 -9.47 12.97 1.52
C LYS A 12 -8.19 12.57 0.81
N ASP A 13 -7.40 13.54 0.35
CA ASP A 13 -6.13 13.32 -0.35
C ASP A 13 -4.99 13.02 0.63
N LEU A 14 -5.11 13.41 1.90
CA LEU A 14 -4.08 13.11 2.93
C LEU A 14 -3.82 11.61 3.08
N ASN A 15 -4.85 10.76 2.99
CA ASN A 15 -4.65 9.31 3.09
C ASN A 15 -3.95 8.75 1.85
N LEU A 16 -4.25 9.28 0.66
CA LEU A 16 -3.54 8.95 -0.57
C LEU A 16 -2.09 9.43 -0.49
N LEU A 17 -1.87 10.64 0.01
CA LEU A 17 -0.56 11.22 0.17
C LEU A 17 0.30 10.40 1.15
N LYS A 18 -0.29 9.86 2.23
CA LYS A 18 0.39 8.92 3.13
C LYS A 18 0.87 7.65 2.41
N VAL A 19 0.06 7.09 1.50
CA VAL A 19 0.46 5.94 0.67
C VAL A 19 1.67 6.30 -0.20
N PHE A 20 1.68 7.50 -0.78
CA PHE A 20 2.77 7.96 -1.64
C PHE A 20 4.03 8.40 -0.87
N ILE A 21 3.87 8.88 0.35
CA ILE A 21 4.98 9.31 1.20
C ILE A 21 5.76 8.11 1.74
N LEU A 22 5.09 6.99 2.03
CA LEU A 22 5.75 5.83 2.63
C LEU A 22 6.91 5.27 1.78
N PRO A 23 6.77 5.01 0.47
CA PRO A 23 7.90 4.61 -0.37
C PRO A 23 9.03 5.65 -0.40
N ARG A 24 8.70 6.94 -0.40
CA ARG A 24 9.71 8.02 -0.38
C ARG A 24 10.41 8.16 0.97
N ALA A 25 9.72 7.88 2.08
CA ALA A 25 10.33 7.84 3.39
C ALA A 25 11.32 6.66 3.48
N ILE A 26 10.94 5.48 2.97
CA ILE A 26 11.81 4.30 2.93
C ILE A 26 13.06 4.56 2.06
N GLU A 27 12.88 5.21 0.92
CA GLU A 27 13.99 5.63 0.06
C GLU A 27 14.94 6.60 0.76
N ALA A 28 14.39 7.62 1.44
CA ALA A 28 15.19 8.58 2.20
C ALA A 28 15.96 7.92 3.35
N VAL A 29 15.35 6.95 4.04
CA VAL A 29 16.02 6.15 5.08
C VAL A 29 17.15 5.31 4.47
N TYR A 30 16.93 4.65 3.33
CA TYR A 30 17.98 3.91 2.64
C TYR A 30 19.16 4.81 2.26
N ASN A 31 18.90 5.98 1.67
CA ASN A 31 19.94 6.94 1.32
C ASN A 31 20.72 7.42 2.54
N LEU A 32 20.03 7.68 3.65
CA LEU A 32 20.68 8.10 4.90
C LEU A 32 21.54 6.98 5.51
N LEU A 33 21.13 5.71 5.40
CA LEU A 33 21.92 4.56 5.84
C LEU A 33 23.16 4.33 4.97
N VAL A 34 23.07 4.62 3.66
CA VAL A 34 24.20 4.61 2.74
C VAL A 34 25.18 5.75 3.05
N GLU A 35 24.68 6.98 3.26
CA GLU A 35 25.49 8.13 3.65
C GLU A 35 26.25 7.90 4.96
N LYS A 36 25.60 7.27 5.94
CA LYS A 36 26.21 6.88 7.22
C LYS A 36 27.13 5.66 7.13
N LYS A 37 27.31 5.08 5.93
CA LYS A 37 28.12 3.89 5.67
C LYS A 37 27.70 2.66 6.48
N ILE A 38 26.44 2.59 6.89
CA ILE A 38 25.87 1.42 7.57
C ILE A 38 25.58 0.32 6.54
N ILE A 39 25.14 0.72 5.33
CA ILE A 39 24.78 -0.18 4.23
C ILE A 39 25.63 0.18 3.01
N THR A 40 26.16 -0.83 2.32
CA THR A 40 26.85 -0.64 1.03
C THR A 40 25.86 -0.23 -0.06
N PRO A 41 26.19 0.75 -0.92
CA PRO A 41 25.29 1.18 -1.98
C PRO A 41 25.07 0.04 -2.99
N ILE A 42 23.82 -0.39 -3.11
CA ILE A 42 23.38 -1.38 -4.10
C ILE A 42 22.98 -0.65 -5.39
N LYS A 43 23.38 -1.18 -6.54
CA LYS A 43 22.97 -0.65 -7.84
C LYS A 43 21.45 -0.73 -7.97
N TYR A 44 20.81 0.40 -8.22
CA TYR A 44 19.35 0.55 -8.21
C TYR A 44 18.65 0.25 -6.86
N GLY A 45 19.37 0.36 -5.75
CA GLY A 45 18.83 0.03 -4.42
C GLY A 45 17.60 0.87 -4.03
N THR A 46 17.57 2.16 -4.39
CA THR A 46 16.41 3.03 -4.15
C THR A 46 15.18 2.58 -4.94
N GLN A 47 15.34 2.16 -6.19
CA GLN A 47 14.27 1.59 -7.00
C GLN A 47 13.77 0.28 -6.42
N LEU A 48 14.68 -0.61 -5.98
CA LEU A 48 14.31 -1.88 -5.34
C LEU A 48 13.53 -1.67 -4.03
N MET A 49 13.95 -0.72 -3.20
CA MET A 49 13.24 -0.37 -1.97
C MET A 49 11.84 0.22 -2.26
N THR A 50 11.73 1.01 -3.32
CA THR A 50 10.45 1.56 -3.78
C THR A 50 9.52 0.46 -4.28
N ILE A 51 10.03 -0.48 -5.10
CA ILE A 51 9.24 -1.60 -5.62
C ILE A 51 8.82 -2.53 -4.47
N GLY A 52 9.72 -2.84 -3.55
CA GLY A 52 9.44 -3.68 -2.39
C GLY A 52 8.36 -3.08 -1.49
N SER A 53 8.44 -1.77 -1.20
CA SER A 53 7.42 -1.08 -0.41
C SER A 53 6.05 -1.03 -1.11
N LEU A 54 6.01 -0.79 -2.43
CA LEU A 54 4.78 -0.86 -3.22
C LEU A 54 4.19 -2.27 -3.26
N TRP A 55 5.04 -3.30 -3.33
CA TRP A 55 4.61 -4.70 -3.31
C TRP A 55 3.99 -5.06 -1.95
N VAL A 56 4.60 -4.65 -0.84
CA VAL A 56 4.05 -4.85 0.51
C VAL A 56 2.70 -4.15 0.67
N ILE A 57 2.57 -2.90 0.22
CA ILE A 57 1.29 -2.16 0.27
C ILE A 57 0.22 -2.90 -0.56
N SER A 58 0.57 -3.33 -1.77
CA SER A 58 -0.34 -4.04 -2.67
C SER A 58 -0.77 -5.40 -2.11
N TYR A 59 0.15 -6.14 -1.50
CA TYR A 59 -0.13 -7.42 -0.85
C TYR A 59 -1.11 -7.25 0.32
N ASN A 60 -0.85 -6.28 1.21
CA ASN A 60 -1.75 -5.98 2.33
C ASN A 60 -3.13 -5.51 1.85
N PHE A 61 -3.19 -4.79 0.73
CA PHE A 61 -4.46 -4.35 0.15
C PHE A 61 -5.28 -5.48 -0.48
N LEU A 62 -4.63 -6.42 -1.16
CA LEU A 62 -5.33 -7.49 -1.87
C LEU A 62 -5.64 -8.69 -0.97
N ASN A 63 -4.67 -9.12 -0.16
CA ASN A 63 -4.74 -10.39 0.56
C ASN A 63 -5.07 -10.24 2.06
N GLU A 64 -4.67 -9.13 2.68
CA GLU A 64 -4.85 -8.92 4.13
C GLU A 64 -5.66 -7.66 4.44
N THR A 65 -6.85 -7.60 3.85
CA THR A 65 -7.76 -6.45 3.96
C THR A 65 -8.17 -6.08 5.39
N HIS A 66 -8.05 -7.02 6.34
CA HIS A 66 -8.30 -6.81 7.78
C HIS A 66 -7.24 -5.93 8.45
N ASN A 67 -6.02 -5.87 7.91
CA ASN A 67 -4.94 -5.02 8.44
C ASN A 67 -5.08 -3.55 8.03
N LEU A 68 -6.02 -3.24 7.14
CA LEU A 68 -6.26 -1.88 6.65
C LEU A 68 -7.45 -1.23 7.35
N THR A 69 -7.26 0.00 7.82
CA THR A 69 -8.36 0.81 8.38
C THR A 69 -9.46 1.01 7.32
N PRO A 70 -10.76 0.96 7.68
CA PRO A 70 -11.87 1.10 6.73
C PRO A 70 -11.80 2.37 5.86
N SER A 71 -11.29 3.47 6.43
CA SER A 71 -11.05 4.73 5.70
C SER A 71 -10.03 4.57 4.57
N PHE A 72 -8.96 3.82 4.81
CA PHE A 72 -7.89 3.56 3.86
C PHE A 72 -8.36 2.63 2.74
N MET A 73 -9.14 1.62 3.11
CA MET A 73 -9.77 0.70 2.19
C MET A 73 -10.72 1.43 1.22
N LYS A 74 -11.56 2.33 1.73
CA LYS A 74 -12.49 3.14 0.92
C LYS A 74 -11.74 4.06 -0.04
N THR A 75 -10.66 4.70 0.42
CA THR A 75 -9.80 5.51 -0.45
C THR A 75 -9.23 4.64 -1.58
N LEU A 76 -8.58 3.51 -1.26
CA LEU A 76 -8.00 2.63 -2.29
C LEU A 76 -9.05 2.13 -3.29
N TYR A 77 -10.23 1.69 -2.83
CA TYR A 77 -11.32 1.29 -3.73
C TYR A 77 -11.75 2.42 -4.68
N THR A 78 -11.81 3.66 -4.17
CA THR A 78 -12.21 4.83 -4.98
C THR A 78 -11.20 5.13 -6.08
N TYR A 79 -9.90 4.89 -5.83
CA TYR A 79 -8.85 5.13 -6.83
C TYR A 79 -8.56 3.92 -7.73
N SER A 80 -8.87 2.70 -7.27
CA SER A 80 -8.68 1.46 -8.03
C SER A 80 -9.90 1.08 -8.89
N ASN A 81 -11.12 1.51 -8.56
CA ASN A 81 -12.32 1.35 -9.40
C ASN A 81 -12.49 2.50 -10.40
N LYS A 82 -11.45 2.81 -11.18
CA LYS A 82 -11.57 3.84 -12.24
C LYS A 82 -12.25 3.31 -13.49
N THR A 83 -12.15 2.01 -13.75
CA THR A 83 -12.88 1.33 -14.82
C THR A 83 -13.73 0.18 -14.28
N GLN A 84 -14.86 -0.10 -14.94
CA GLN A 84 -15.77 -1.20 -14.54
C GLN A 84 -15.07 -2.57 -14.53
N GLY A 85 -14.08 -2.77 -15.42
CA GLY A 85 -13.29 -4.00 -15.48
C GLY A 85 -12.36 -4.18 -14.28
N GLU A 86 -11.71 -3.11 -13.81
CA GLU A 86 -10.85 -3.16 -12.62
C GLU A 86 -11.65 -3.49 -11.36
N GLY A 87 -12.87 -2.95 -11.25
CA GLY A 87 -13.75 -3.24 -10.11
C GLY A 87 -14.22 -4.69 -10.06
N TYR A 88 -14.61 -5.25 -11.21
CA TYR A 88 -14.95 -6.67 -11.27
C TYR A 88 -13.78 -7.57 -10.87
N LEU A 89 -12.57 -7.23 -11.30
CA LEU A 89 -11.37 -8.01 -11.02
C LEU A 89 -10.96 -7.92 -9.54
N LEU A 90 -11.10 -6.74 -8.93
CA LEU A 90 -10.88 -6.52 -7.50
C LEU A 90 -11.88 -7.28 -6.63
N ASP A 91 -13.17 -7.22 -6.99
CA ASP A 91 -14.23 -7.94 -6.27
C ASP A 91 -14.03 -9.46 -6.38
N ALA A 92 -13.64 -9.96 -7.56
CA ALA A 92 -13.31 -11.37 -7.76
C ALA A 92 -12.09 -11.82 -6.94
N MET A 93 -11.00 -11.02 -6.94
CA MET A 93 -9.81 -11.33 -6.12
C MET A 93 -10.14 -11.35 -4.63
N ARG A 94 -10.91 -10.38 -4.14
CA ARG A 94 -11.36 -10.38 -2.73
C ARG A 94 -12.22 -11.57 -2.37
N THR A 95 -13.14 -11.93 -3.26
CA THR A 95 -14.02 -13.09 -3.04
C THR A 95 -13.20 -14.37 -2.92
N ASN A 96 -12.17 -14.54 -3.76
CA ASN A 96 -11.24 -15.67 -3.65
C ASN A 96 -10.47 -15.67 -2.34
N VAL A 97 -9.91 -14.53 -1.93
CA VAL A 97 -9.20 -14.41 -0.65
C VAL A 97 -10.12 -14.72 0.55
N ILE A 98 -11.35 -14.20 0.56
CA ILE A 98 -12.33 -14.51 1.61
C ILE A 98 -12.69 -16.00 1.62
N ASN A 99 -12.86 -16.61 0.45
CA ASN A 99 -13.16 -18.03 0.35
C ASN A 99 -11.99 -18.88 0.85
N ASP A 100 -10.75 -18.55 0.48
CA ASP A 100 -9.55 -19.21 1.01
C ASP A 100 -9.45 -19.02 2.54
N CYS A 101 -9.65 -17.80 3.04
CA CYS A 101 -9.65 -17.53 4.47
C CYS A 101 -10.72 -18.32 5.23
N LYS A 102 -11.90 -18.57 4.64
CA LYS A 102 -12.93 -19.44 5.24
C LYS A 102 -12.52 -20.91 5.28
N VAL A 103 -11.71 -21.37 4.33
CA VAL A 103 -11.16 -22.74 4.33
C VAL A 103 -10.12 -22.89 5.45
N TYR A 104 -9.23 -21.90 5.63
CA TYR A 104 -8.17 -21.95 6.65
C TYR A 104 -8.64 -21.55 8.06
N TYR A 105 -9.66 -20.70 8.18
CA TYR A 105 -10.19 -20.18 9.45
C TYR A 105 -11.71 -20.35 9.54
N PRO A 106 -12.22 -21.60 9.65
CA PRO A 106 -13.65 -21.90 9.56
C PRO A 106 -14.50 -21.27 10.67
N ASN A 107 -13.89 -20.93 11.81
CA ASN A 107 -14.58 -20.35 12.98
C ASN A 107 -14.49 -18.82 13.04
N HIS A 108 -13.83 -18.16 12.08
CA HIS A 108 -13.65 -16.71 12.10
C HIS A 108 -14.75 -16.01 11.28
N LYS A 109 -15.46 -15.05 11.89
CA LYS A 109 -16.47 -14.24 11.21
C LYS A 109 -15.78 -13.07 10.50
N PHE A 110 -15.51 -13.25 9.22
CA PHE A 110 -15.10 -12.17 8.31
C PHE A 110 -16.32 -11.30 8.00
N THR A 111 -16.65 -10.35 8.88
CA THR A 111 -17.67 -9.30 8.67
C THR A 111 -17.07 -8.06 8.04
#